data_AF-A0A2S7BWJ6-F1
#
_entry.id   AF-A0A2S7BWJ6-F1
#
_cell.length_a   1.000
_cell.length_b   1.000
_cell.length_c   1.000
_cell.angle_alpha   90.00
_cell.angle_beta   90.00
_cell.angle_gamma   90.00
#
_symmetry.space_group_name_H-M   'P 1'
#
loop_
_entity.id
_entity.type
_entity.pdbx_description
1 polymer ?
#
loop_
_entity_poly.entity_id
_entity_poly.type
_entity_poly.pdbx_seq_one_letter_code
_entity_poly.pdbx_strand_id
1 'polypeptide(L)' 'MNLDRAFAELRHGIELIEHDMADDAKRKHLASLLDQAFAAYKAGDELRGAHLVQDFQNLIFKLND' A
#
# COMPACT_ATOMS: atom_id res chain seq x y z
N MET A 1 7.04 -13.97 -10.72
CA MET A 1 6.75 -12.92 -9.73
C MET A 1 5.88 -13.54 -8.64
N ASN A 2 6.23 -13.39 -7.36
CA ASN A 2 5.44 -13.92 -6.24
C ASN A 2 4.90 -12.76 -5.38
N LEU A 3 3.95 -13.07 -4.48
CA LEU A 3 3.28 -12.08 -3.63
C LEU A 3 4.28 -11.27 -2.79
N ASP A 4 5.26 -11.94 -2.16
CA ASP A 4 6.28 -11.28 -1.34
C ASP A 4 7.08 -10.25 -2.16
N ARG A 5 7.47 -10.58 -3.40
CA ARG A 5 8.15 -9.64 -4.29
C ARG A 5 7.24 -8.48 -4.72
N ALA A 6 5.99 -8.76 -5.06
CA ALA A 6 5.04 -7.71 -5.46
C ALA A 6 4.85 -6.66 -4.35
N PHE A 7 4.69 -7.10 -3.10
CA PHE A 7 4.56 -6.19 -1.96
C PHE A 7 5.87 -5.48 -1.60
N ALA A 8 7.03 -6.08 -1.86
CA ALA A 8 8.32 -5.40 -1.73
C ALA A 8 8.46 -4.24 -2.73
N GLU A 9 8.07 -4.44 -4.00
CA GLU A 9 8.08 -3.36 -5.00
C GLU A 9 7.12 -2.22 -4.63
N LEU A 10 5.93 -2.55 -4.10
CA LEU A 10 4.97 -1.52 -3.64
C LEU A 10 5.50 -0.70 -2.47
N ARG A 11 6.20 -1.33 -1.50
CA ARG A 11 6.87 -0.60 -0.41
C ARG A 11 7.97 0.31 -0.93
N HIS A 12 8.78 -0.17 -1.87
CA HIS A 12 9.81 0.66 -2.50
C HIS A 12 9.19 1.86 -3.25
N GLY A 13 8.04 1.65 -3.91
CA GLY A 13 7.27 2.73 -4.52
C GLY A 13 6.85 3.84 -3.55
N ILE A 14 6.52 3.50 -2.29
CA ILE A 14 6.26 4.52 -1.26
C ILE A 14 7.52 5.35 -1.01
N GLU A 15 8.68 4.72 -0.79
CA GLU A 15 9.96 5.40 -0.53
C GLU A 15 10.28 6.45 -1.60
N LEU A 16 9.94 6.16 -2.85
CA LEU A 16 10.15 7.08 -3.97
C LEU A 16 9.25 8.32 -3.89
N ILE A 17 8.05 8.24 -3.33
CA ILE A 17 7.11 9.38 -3.20
C ILE A 17 7.13 10.01 -1.80
N GLU A 18 7.86 9.45 -0.84
CA GLU A 18 7.88 9.95 0.54
C GLU A 18 8.33 11.41 0.63
N HIS A 19 9.28 11.81 -0.20
CA HIS A 19 9.80 13.18 -0.24
C HIS A 19 8.77 14.21 -0.76
N ASP A 20 7.84 13.76 -1.63
CA ASP A 20 6.76 14.58 -2.16
C ASP A 20 5.52 14.58 -1.24
N MET A 21 5.42 13.61 -0.34
CA MET A 21 4.35 13.50 0.65
C MET A 21 4.69 14.27 1.92
N ALA A 22 4.26 15.53 2.01
CA ALA A 22 4.49 16.39 3.19
C ALA A 22 3.85 15.89 4.50
N ASP A 23 2.91 14.94 4.45
CA ASP A 23 2.11 14.49 5.60
C ASP A 23 2.56 13.11 6.12
N ASP A 24 3.27 13.11 7.25
CA ASP A 24 3.74 11.94 7.98
C ASP A 24 2.63 10.94 8.34
N ALA A 25 1.43 11.43 8.67
CA ALA A 25 0.31 10.58 9.05
C ALA A 25 -0.19 9.80 7.82
N LYS A 26 -0.24 10.45 6.65
CA LYS A 26 -0.58 9.77 5.38
C LYS A 26 0.48 8.73 5.00
N ARG A 27 1.77 9.02 5.17
CA ARG A 27 2.85 8.04 4.89
C ARG A 27 2.72 6.79 5.76
N LYS A 28 2.51 6.97 7.07
CA LYS A 28 2.24 5.86 8.00
C LYS A 28 0.97 5.08 7.62
N HIS A 29 -0.06 5.78 7.14
CA HIS A 29 -1.29 5.14 6.71
C HIS A 29 -1.11 4.29 5.45
N LEU A 30 -0.37 4.77 4.44
CA LEU A 30 -0.02 4.00 3.24
C LEU A 30 0.74 2.71 3.58
N ALA A 31 1.78 2.82 4.41
CA ALA A 31 2.56 1.67 4.84
C ALA A 31 1.68 0.64 5.57
N SER A 32 0.80 1.12 6.46
CA SER A 32 -0.14 0.26 7.19
C SER A 32 -1.14 -0.47 6.28
N LEU A 33 -1.67 0.19 5.24
CA LEU A 33 -2.58 -0.44 4.29
C LEU A 33 -1.89 -1.58 3.51
N LEU A 34 -0.64 -1.38 3.07
CA LEU A 34 0.16 -2.40 2.40
C LEU A 34 0.48 -3.59 3.31
N ASP A 35 0.87 -3.34 4.57
CA ASP A 35 1.16 -4.40 5.53
C ASP A 35 -0.07 -5.25 5.83
N GLN A 36 -1.24 -4.61 5.98
CA GLN A 36 -2.51 -5.31 6.19
C GLN A 36 -2.95 -6.09 4.94
N ALA A 37 -2.80 -5.52 3.75
CA ALA A 37 -3.11 -6.20 2.50
C ALA A 37 -2.23 -7.45 2.31
N PHE A 38 -0.93 -7.33 2.60
CA PHE A 38 0.00 -8.45 2.54
C PHE A 38 -0.41 -9.57 3.51
N ALA A 39 -0.72 -9.22 4.76
CA ALA A 39 -1.16 -10.17 5.76
C ALA A 39 -2.45 -10.89 5.34
N ALA A 40 -3.41 -10.18 4.74
CA ALA A 40 -4.65 -10.76 4.23
C ALA A 40 -4.38 -11.78 3.13
N TYR A 41 -3.55 -11.43 2.14
CA TYR A 41 -3.17 -12.38 1.08
C TYR A 41 -2.39 -13.59 1.61
N LYS A 42 -1.49 -13.41 2.58
CA LYS A 42 -0.76 -14.53 3.21
C LYS A 42 -1.69 -15.45 4.01
N ALA A 43 -2.80 -14.94 4.51
CA ALA A 43 -3.83 -15.70 5.20
C ALA A 43 -4.87 -16.35 4.25
N GLY A 44 -4.78 -16.10 2.93
CA GLY A 44 -5.75 -16.59 1.95
C GLY A 44 -7.04 -15.75 1.85
N ASP A 45 -7.10 -14.59 2.50
CA ASP A 45 -8.22 -13.65 2.42
C ASP A 45 -8.02 -12.68 1.25
N GLU A 46 -8.21 -13.19 0.04
CA GLU A 46 -7.97 -12.45 -1.21
C GLU A 46 -8.88 -11.23 -1.37
N LEU A 47 -10.14 -11.33 -0.94
CA LEU A 47 -11.12 -10.24 -1.05
C LEU A 47 -10.71 -9.06 -0.18
N ARG A 48 -10.34 -9.33 1.08
CA ARG A 48 -9.85 -8.28 1.97
C ARG A 48 -8.53 -7.70 1.47
N GLY A 49 -7.63 -8.55 0.98
CA GLY A 49 -6.37 -8.11 0.37
C GLY A 49 -6.60 -7.13 -0.78
N ALA A 50 -7.55 -7.44 -1.67
CA ALA A 50 -7.89 -6.59 -2.81
C ALA A 50 -8.46 -5.22 -2.38
N HIS A 51 -9.39 -5.20 -1.42
CA HIS A 51 -9.93 -3.94 -0.90
C HIS A 51 -8.85 -3.06 -0.26
N LEU A 52 -7.95 -3.65 0.53
CA LEU A 52 -6.86 -2.89 1.17
C LEU A 52 -5.86 -2.32 0.15
N VAL A 53 -5.55 -3.06 -0.93
CA VAL A 53 -4.75 -2.54 -2.04
C VAL A 53 -5.48 -1.40 -2.75
N GLN A 54 -6.79 -1.50 -2.93
CA GLN A 54 -7.59 -0.44 -3.53
C GLN A 54 -7.60 0.83 -2.65
N ASP A 55 -7.73 0.70 -1.34
CA ASP A 55 -7.64 1.82 -0.40
C ASP A 55 -6.26 2.49 -0.43
N PHE A 56 -5.20 1.68 -0.50
CA PHE A 56 -3.84 2.17 -0.70
C PHE A 56 -3.71 2.99 -1.99
N GLN A 57 -4.19 2.48 -3.12
CA GLN A 57 -4.17 3.18 -4.40
C GLN A 57 -5.01 4.47 -4.37
N ASN A 58 -6.19 4.42 -3.76
CA ASN A 58 -7.06 5.59 -3.60
C ASN A 58 -6.36 6.70 -2.81
N LEU A 59 -5.60 6.36 -1.77
CA LEU A 59 -4.88 7.35 -0.98
C LEU A 59 -3.73 8.02 -1.76
N ILE A 60 -3.10 7.30 -2.71
CA ILE A 60 -2.08 7.86 -3.61
C ILE A 60 -2.71 8.70 -4.73
N PHE A 61 -3.76 8.20 -5.40
CA PHE A 61 -4.28 8.85 -6.60
C PHE A 61 -5.30 9.95 -6.34
N LYS A 62 -6.02 9.95 -5.20
CA LYS A 62 -6.83 11.10 -4.77
C LYS A 62 -5.98 12.30 -4.32
N LEU A 63 -4.66 12.19 -4.37
CA LEU A 63 -3.74 13.32 -4.19
C LEU A 63 -3.74 14.29 -5.39
N ASN A 64 -4.29 13.87 -6.55
CA ASN A 64 -4.23 14.61 -7.82
C ASN A 64 -5.56 15.31 -8.24
N ASP A 65 -6.59 15.34 -7.38
CA ASP A 65 -7.84 16.11 -7.61
C ASP A 65 -7.85 17.42 -6.81
#